data_AF-A0A1N6ECC9-F1
#
_entry.id   AF-A0A1N6ECC9-F1
#
_cell.length_a   1.000
_cell.length_b   1.000
_cell.length_c   1.000
_cell.angle_alpha   90.00
_cell.angle_beta   90.00
_cell.angle_gamma   90.00
#
_symmetry.space_group_name_H-M   'P 1'
#
loop_
_entity.id
_entity.type
_entity.pdbx_description
1 polymer ?
#
loop_
_entity_poly.entity_id
_entity_poly.type
_entity_poly.pdbx_seq_one_letter_code
_entity_poly.pdbx_strand_id
1 'polypeptide(L)'
;MNQNLRILLITSITLGTAWAIRGQFGHEQGAAWAGGIACIFFIISTGNKNWESVGLKSSLMGAIGWGLGGMMSYGVVVGYGRSEDLLNAGYGLVMLAVIGGLYGLLGGGLFGLGLEEGNSGKKVAWHHLFVEMTAGGIVFYYFIIEQLGILMTPPRSEAWAVCAGAGIALIYFMVRNSYQGALRTALFSAIGGGFGFAFGDFLQVMGYLSGIQFNFWNVMEYSLGFFGGLGMSYGAITGFKKSSPVPIETIKANPRTGWALFGLVFLIPLIVFQKSFLEKDLSSEFTKLGVSTSSTWAAISVGAAFLIWVILQLLTWKNYKDFCASHSFPERLLNVTGPLLFISYLLFSILLTGSYFKWGRLEQYLYILNFIFVLVLTFKVEKNGINTHLPDYSAVKTATIAMLIILLLAIIASSSHSPIPGAQMRF
;
A
#
# COMPACT_ATOMS: atom_id res chain seq x y z
N MET A 1 -12.37 -16.90 15.44
CA MET A 1 -11.32 -16.55 14.46
C MET A 1 -9.99 -16.44 15.20
N ASN A 2 -8.97 -17.21 14.79
CA ASN A 2 -7.62 -17.18 15.37
C ASN A 2 -7.07 -15.73 15.35
N GLN A 3 -6.34 -15.32 16.39
CA GLN A 3 -5.73 -13.98 16.53
C GLN A 3 -4.89 -13.61 15.29
N ASN A 4 -4.08 -14.53 14.78
CA ASN A 4 -3.29 -14.27 13.57
C ASN A 4 -4.17 -13.98 12.37
N LEU A 5 -5.25 -14.73 12.20
CA LEU A 5 -6.19 -14.51 11.11
C LEU A 5 -6.89 -13.15 11.21
N ARG A 6 -7.14 -12.64 12.43
CA ARG A 6 -7.61 -11.26 12.64
C ARG A 6 -6.55 -10.25 12.17
N ILE A 7 -5.29 -10.41 12.54
CA ILE A 7 -4.20 -9.50 12.13
C ILE A 7 -4.05 -9.49 10.60
N LEU A 8 -4.05 -10.66 9.97
CA LEU A 8 -3.99 -10.80 8.51
C LEU A 8 -5.16 -10.07 7.86
N LEU A 9 -6.39 -10.31 8.31
CA LEU A 9 -7.59 -9.68 7.74
C LEU A 9 -7.63 -8.17 7.95
N ILE A 10 -7.28 -7.68 9.14
CA ILE A 10 -7.20 -6.24 9.43
C ILE A 10 -6.22 -5.59 8.45
N THR A 11 -5.01 -6.13 8.32
CA THR A 11 -3.98 -5.55 7.44
C THR A 11 -4.40 -5.59 5.98
N SER A 12 -5.00 -6.71 5.54
CA SER A 12 -5.48 -6.90 4.16
C SER A 12 -6.61 -5.92 3.82
N ILE A 13 -7.63 -5.80 4.66
CA ILE A 13 -8.76 -4.91 4.40
C ILE A 13 -8.34 -3.45 4.50
N THR A 14 -7.47 -3.11 5.46
CA THR A 14 -6.93 -1.74 5.58
C THR A 14 -6.16 -1.35 4.33
N LEU A 15 -5.18 -2.17 3.90
CA LEU A 15 -4.40 -1.83 2.72
C LEU A 15 -5.26 -1.88 1.46
N GLY A 16 -6.12 -2.89 1.27
CA GLY A 16 -7.04 -2.95 0.13
C GLY A 16 -7.94 -1.73 0.02
N THR A 17 -8.53 -1.28 1.15
CA THR A 17 -9.39 -0.10 1.16
C THR A 17 -8.61 1.18 0.86
N ALA A 18 -7.47 1.37 1.53
CA ALA A 18 -6.64 2.56 1.28
C ALA A 18 -6.05 2.56 -0.15
N TRP A 19 -5.71 1.39 -0.69
CA TRP A 19 -5.22 1.28 -2.07
C TRP A 19 -6.30 1.58 -3.11
N ALA A 20 -7.54 1.15 -2.87
CA ALA A 20 -8.67 1.53 -3.72
C ALA A 20 -8.91 3.04 -3.71
N ILE A 21 -8.77 3.68 -2.55
CA ILE A 21 -8.88 5.14 -2.41
C ILE A 21 -7.72 5.86 -3.11
N ARG A 22 -6.50 5.31 -3.10
CA ARG A 22 -5.33 5.90 -3.77
C ARG A 22 -5.60 6.31 -5.20
N GLY A 23 -6.40 5.53 -5.94
CA GLY A 23 -6.77 5.85 -7.32
C GLY A 23 -7.37 7.24 -7.51
N GLN A 24 -7.80 7.91 -6.43
CA GLN A 24 -8.33 9.27 -6.44
C GLN A 24 -7.25 10.36 -6.28
N PHE A 25 -6.11 10.09 -5.64
CA PHE A 25 -5.16 11.13 -5.16
C PHE A 25 -3.84 11.25 -5.92
N GLY A 26 -3.60 10.36 -6.89
CA GLY A 26 -2.32 10.25 -7.60
C GLY A 26 -1.45 9.11 -7.06
N HIS A 27 -0.57 8.61 -7.93
CA HIS A 27 0.00 7.28 -7.81
C HIS A 27 1.04 7.17 -6.68
N GLU A 28 1.89 8.18 -6.48
CA GLU A 28 2.98 8.19 -5.48
C GLU A 28 2.50 8.56 -4.07
N GLN A 29 2.02 9.79 -3.88
CA GLN A 29 1.62 10.29 -2.57
C GLN A 29 0.42 9.54 -1.99
N GLY A 30 -0.50 9.10 -2.85
CA GLY A 30 -1.63 8.28 -2.43
C GLY A 30 -1.17 6.90 -1.98
N ALA A 31 -0.23 6.25 -2.69
CA ALA A 31 0.32 4.96 -2.29
C ALA A 31 1.09 5.08 -0.98
N ALA A 32 1.81 6.18 -0.77
CA ALA A 32 2.54 6.42 0.46
C ALA A 32 1.59 6.49 1.67
N TRP A 33 0.50 7.27 1.55
CA TRP A 33 -0.49 7.37 2.62
C TRP A 33 -1.16 6.00 2.88
N ALA A 34 -1.57 5.29 1.84
CA ALA A 34 -2.19 3.97 1.96
C ALA A 34 -1.27 2.96 2.66
N GLY A 35 0.00 2.88 2.24
CA GLY A 35 1.02 2.04 2.85
C GLY A 35 1.25 2.39 4.33
N GLY A 36 1.35 3.68 4.66
CA GLY A 36 1.52 4.15 6.04
C GLY A 36 0.36 3.75 6.96
N ILE A 37 -0.88 3.89 6.49
CA ILE A 37 -2.08 3.47 7.25
C ILE A 37 -2.02 1.97 7.55
N ALA A 38 -1.79 1.14 6.52
CA ALA A 38 -1.76 -0.31 6.70
C ALA A 38 -0.64 -0.78 7.64
N CYS A 39 0.54 -0.19 7.55
CA CYS A 39 1.66 -0.49 8.44
C CYS A 39 1.31 -0.22 9.91
N ILE A 40 0.66 0.93 10.20
CA ILE A 40 0.22 1.27 11.55
C ILE A 40 -0.82 0.26 12.06
N PHE A 41 -1.82 -0.07 11.25
CA PHE A 41 -2.87 -1.02 11.65
C PHE A 41 -2.32 -2.43 11.88
N PHE A 42 -1.34 -2.86 11.08
CA PHE A 42 -0.63 -4.11 11.36
C PHE A 42 0.05 -4.08 12.73
N ILE A 43 0.84 -3.05 13.03
CA ILE A 43 1.56 -2.93 14.30
C ILE A 43 0.59 -2.92 15.48
N ILE A 44 -0.45 -2.09 15.43
CA ILE A 44 -1.48 -2.00 16.49
C ILE A 44 -2.13 -3.36 16.75
N SER A 45 -2.44 -4.10 15.68
CA SER A 45 -3.14 -5.37 15.78
C SER A 45 -2.26 -6.48 16.38
N THR A 46 -0.93 -6.34 16.32
CA THR A 46 -0.01 -7.36 16.86
C THR A 46 0.14 -7.29 18.38
N GLY A 47 -0.07 -6.12 18.99
CA GLY A 47 0.25 -5.88 20.41
C GLY A 47 1.73 -6.10 20.76
N ASN A 48 2.62 -6.19 19.77
CA ASN A 48 4.03 -6.44 20.00
C ASN A 48 4.74 -5.15 20.45
N LYS A 49 5.10 -5.08 21.73
CA LYS A 49 5.71 -3.90 22.35
C LYS A 49 7.02 -3.46 21.69
N ASN A 50 7.81 -4.41 21.21
CA ASN A 50 9.04 -4.10 20.47
C ASN A 50 8.71 -3.38 19.16
N TRP A 51 7.69 -3.82 18.43
CA TRP A 51 7.28 -3.20 17.16
C TRP A 51 6.55 -1.88 17.36
N GLU A 52 5.76 -1.76 18.43
CA GLU A 52 5.14 -0.48 18.80
C GLU A 52 6.20 0.61 19.05
N SER A 53 7.35 0.24 19.65
CA SER A 53 8.44 1.18 19.94
C SER A 53 9.08 1.81 18.69
N VAL A 54 9.10 1.08 17.57
CA VAL A 54 9.58 1.55 16.27
C VAL A 54 8.45 1.87 15.30
N GLY A 55 7.19 1.74 15.74
CA GLY A 55 6.05 1.57 14.85
C GLY A 55 5.80 2.74 13.90
N LEU A 56 5.94 3.98 14.38
CA LEU A 56 5.83 5.16 13.53
C LEU A 56 6.97 5.23 12.49
N LYS A 57 8.20 4.92 12.89
CA LYS A 57 9.34 4.91 11.95
C LYS A 57 9.16 3.82 10.90
N SER A 58 8.83 2.60 11.31
CA SER A 58 8.59 1.49 10.40
C SER A 58 7.47 1.83 9.43
N SER A 59 6.38 2.42 9.92
CA SER A 59 5.26 2.84 9.07
C SER A 59 5.64 3.94 8.09
N LEU A 60 6.50 4.89 8.46
CA LEU A 60 7.03 5.89 7.53
C LEU A 60 7.89 5.23 6.44
N MET A 61 8.74 4.29 6.81
CA MET A 61 9.57 3.57 5.83
C MET A 61 8.72 2.71 4.89
N GLY A 62 7.67 2.07 5.41
CA GLY A 62 6.67 1.39 4.60
C GLY A 62 5.94 2.34 3.66
N ALA A 63 5.49 3.51 4.16
CA ALA A 63 4.88 4.55 3.34
C ALA A 63 5.80 5.00 2.21
N ILE A 64 7.08 5.25 2.48
CA ILE A 64 8.06 5.58 1.44
C ILE A 64 8.17 4.44 0.42
N GLY A 65 8.28 3.19 0.86
CA GLY A 65 8.41 2.04 -0.04
C GLY A 65 7.20 1.84 -0.97
N TRP A 66 5.99 1.89 -0.43
CA TRP A 66 4.76 1.82 -1.23
C TRP A 66 4.61 3.04 -2.15
N GLY A 67 5.00 4.24 -1.67
CA GLY A 67 4.99 5.47 -2.44
C GLY A 67 5.97 5.48 -3.61
N LEU A 68 7.18 4.92 -3.43
CA LEU A 68 8.18 4.78 -4.49
C LEU A 68 7.65 3.97 -5.67
N GLY A 69 6.82 2.95 -5.42
CA GLY A 69 6.20 2.19 -6.51
C GLY A 69 5.22 3.02 -7.36
N GLY A 70 4.71 4.13 -6.82
CA GLY A 70 3.76 5.01 -7.49
C GLY A 70 4.24 5.59 -8.82
N MET A 71 5.55 5.69 -9.03
CA MET A 71 6.12 6.20 -10.28
C MET A 71 5.91 5.25 -11.47
N MET A 72 5.58 3.98 -11.20
CA MET A 72 5.39 2.96 -12.24
C MET A 72 4.08 3.18 -12.99
N SER A 73 4.17 3.31 -14.31
CA SER A 73 3.00 3.29 -15.19
C SER A 73 2.54 1.85 -15.45
N TYR A 74 1.23 1.60 -15.46
CA TYR A 74 0.69 0.26 -15.71
C TYR A 74 -0.63 0.25 -16.51
N GLY A 75 -1.23 1.40 -16.80
CA GLY A 75 -2.55 1.46 -17.45
C GLY A 75 -2.58 0.79 -18.84
N VAL A 76 -1.47 0.83 -19.60
CA VAL A 76 -1.38 0.10 -20.87
C VAL A 76 -1.30 -1.42 -20.67
N VAL A 77 -0.68 -1.86 -19.57
CA VAL A 77 -0.51 -3.28 -19.22
C VAL A 77 -1.84 -3.91 -18.80
N VAL A 78 -2.67 -3.15 -18.09
CA VAL A 78 -4.11 -3.47 -17.87
C VAL A 78 -4.81 -3.67 -19.20
N GLY A 79 -4.53 -2.83 -20.20
CA GLY A 79 -5.06 -2.99 -21.55
C GLY A 79 -4.63 -4.28 -22.24
N TYR A 80 -3.39 -4.74 -22.02
CA TYR A 80 -2.92 -6.03 -22.56
C TYR A 80 -3.68 -7.21 -21.95
N GLY A 81 -3.97 -7.18 -20.65
CA GLY A 81 -4.74 -8.22 -19.95
C GLY A 81 -6.20 -8.36 -20.42
N ARG A 82 -6.72 -7.37 -21.14
CA ARG A 82 -8.07 -7.36 -21.75
C ARG A 82 -8.10 -7.92 -23.18
N SER A 83 -6.99 -8.45 -23.67
CA SER A 83 -6.87 -8.99 -25.03
C SER A 83 -7.48 -10.38 -25.17
N GLU A 84 -8.00 -10.69 -26.36
CA GLU A 84 -8.45 -12.04 -26.74
C GLU A 84 -7.28 -12.96 -27.12
N ASP A 85 -6.10 -12.40 -27.38
CA ASP A 85 -4.90 -13.18 -27.66
C ASP A 85 -4.26 -13.66 -26.35
N LEU A 86 -4.05 -14.97 -26.24
CA LEU A 86 -3.52 -15.59 -25.02
C LEU A 86 -2.12 -15.09 -24.67
N LEU A 87 -1.25 -14.87 -25.67
CA LEU A 87 0.11 -14.42 -25.42
C LEU A 87 0.10 -12.98 -24.87
N ASN A 88 -0.72 -12.11 -25.45
CA ASN A 88 -0.83 -10.73 -25.03
C ASN A 88 -1.55 -10.57 -23.68
N ALA A 89 -2.65 -11.30 -23.45
CA ALA A 89 -3.34 -11.34 -22.16
C ALA A 89 -2.46 -11.92 -21.05
N GLY A 90 -1.75 -13.02 -21.35
CA GLY A 90 -0.77 -13.63 -20.46
C GLY A 90 0.37 -12.67 -20.12
N TYR A 91 0.90 -11.96 -21.12
CA TYR A 91 1.90 -10.92 -20.90
C TYR A 91 1.38 -9.81 -19.98
N GLY A 92 0.17 -9.29 -20.24
CA GLY A 92 -0.47 -8.28 -19.41
C GLY A 92 -0.56 -8.70 -17.94
N LEU A 93 -1.16 -9.87 -17.67
CA LEU A 93 -1.32 -10.35 -16.29
C LEU A 93 0.01 -10.65 -15.60
N VAL A 94 0.99 -11.23 -16.29
CA VAL A 94 2.31 -11.50 -15.71
C VAL A 94 3.07 -10.20 -15.43
N MET A 95 3.02 -9.21 -16.33
CA MET A 95 3.67 -7.92 -16.09
C MET A 95 2.97 -7.12 -14.98
N LEU A 96 1.65 -7.19 -14.85
CA LEU A 96 0.94 -6.66 -13.67
C LEU A 96 1.37 -7.36 -12.39
N ALA A 97 1.61 -8.68 -12.43
CA ALA A 97 2.17 -9.39 -11.29
C ALA A 97 3.58 -8.91 -10.93
N VAL A 98 4.42 -8.59 -11.92
CA VAL A 98 5.73 -7.97 -11.69
C VAL A 98 5.57 -6.59 -11.04
N ILE A 99 4.75 -5.71 -11.61
CA ILE A 99 4.54 -4.35 -11.10
C ILE A 99 3.97 -4.37 -9.68
N GLY A 100 2.93 -5.18 -9.43
CA GLY A 100 2.34 -5.35 -8.10
C GLY A 100 3.34 -5.95 -7.11
N GLY A 101 4.21 -6.84 -7.60
CA GLY A 101 5.30 -7.40 -6.85
C GLY A 101 6.35 -6.36 -6.45
N LEU A 102 6.67 -5.41 -7.32
CA LEU A 102 7.60 -4.31 -7.02
C LEU A 102 7.04 -3.37 -5.95
N TYR A 103 5.74 -3.04 -6.01
CA TYR A 103 5.07 -2.30 -4.93
C TYR A 103 5.22 -3.01 -3.58
N GLY A 104 4.87 -4.30 -3.53
CA GLY A 104 4.97 -5.10 -2.30
C GLY A 104 6.40 -5.31 -1.82
N LEU A 105 7.36 -5.50 -2.74
CA LEU A 105 8.77 -5.68 -2.42
C LEU A 105 9.35 -4.44 -1.72
N LEU A 106 9.13 -3.26 -2.29
CA LEU A 106 9.64 -2.00 -1.74
C LEU A 106 8.89 -1.62 -0.45
N GLY A 107 7.55 -1.67 -0.48
CA GLY A 107 6.71 -1.35 0.67
C GLY A 107 6.93 -2.28 1.85
N GLY A 108 6.76 -3.59 1.64
CA GLY A 108 6.97 -4.61 2.66
C GLY A 108 8.43 -4.74 3.11
N GLY A 109 9.40 -4.53 2.21
CA GLY A 109 10.83 -4.60 2.54
C GLY A 109 11.32 -3.45 3.42
N LEU A 110 10.99 -2.20 3.07
CA LEU A 110 11.35 -1.05 3.90
C LEU A 110 10.59 -1.06 5.23
N PHE A 111 9.32 -1.48 5.23
CA PHE A 111 8.56 -1.71 6.45
C PHE A 111 9.20 -2.78 7.36
N GLY A 112 9.54 -3.94 6.79
CA GLY A 112 10.16 -5.05 7.49
C GLY A 112 11.51 -4.68 8.10
N LEU A 113 12.34 -3.91 7.39
CA LEU A 113 13.59 -3.35 7.93
C LEU A 113 13.35 -2.41 9.11
N GLY A 114 12.25 -1.65 9.09
CA GLY A 114 11.83 -0.86 10.25
C GLY A 114 11.52 -1.73 11.47
N LEU A 115 10.77 -2.82 11.27
CA LEU A 115 10.44 -3.77 12.34
C LEU A 115 11.68 -4.46 12.93
N GLU A 116 12.68 -4.73 12.10
CA GLU A 116 13.92 -5.37 12.50
C GLU A 116 14.66 -4.60 13.60
N GLU A 117 14.66 -3.26 13.55
CA GLU A 117 15.28 -2.45 14.60
C GLU A 117 14.61 -2.67 15.97
N GLY A 118 13.29 -2.90 16.00
CA GLY A 118 12.57 -3.27 17.22
C GLY A 118 12.79 -4.74 17.59
N ASN A 119 12.90 -5.63 16.61
CA ASN A 119 12.98 -7.07 16.84
C ASN A 119 14.35 -7.52 17.38
N SER A 120 15.44 -7.11 16.73
CA SER A 120 16.81 -7.53 17.09
C SER A 120 17.61 -6.43 17.78
N GLY A 121 17.12 -5.18 17.83
CA GLY A 121 17.88 -4.02 18.29
C GLY A 121 18.95 -3.55 17.30
N LYS A 122 19.17 -4.29 16.20
CA LYS A 122 20.16 -3.94 15.17
C LYS A 122 19.66 -2.75 14.37
N LYS A 123 20.36 -1.62 14.47
CA LYS A 123 20.06 -0.42 13.68
C LYS A 123 20.29 -0.68 12.19
N VAL A 124 19.37 -0.22 11.35
CA VAL A 124 19.51 -0.28 9.90
C VAL A 124 20.29 0.95 9.42
N ALA A 125 21.27 0.72 8.55
CA ALA A 125 22.05 1.78 7.91
C ALA A 125 21.24 2.44 6.77
N TRP A 126 20.17 3.15 7.12
CA TRP A 126 19.21 3.73 6.16
C TRP A 126 19.86 4.57 5.06
N HIS A 127 20.87 5.37 5.40
CA HIS A 127 21.61 6.20 4.44
C HIS A 127 22.34 5.35 3.38
N HIS A 128 23.06 4.31 3.80
CA HIS A 128 23.71 3.38 2.85
C HIS A 128 22.68 2.64 2.00
N LEU A 129 21.59 2.18 2.61
CA LEU A 129 20.51 1.51 1.88
C LEU A 129 19.92 2.40 0.78
N PHE A 130 19.58 3.66 1.10
CA PHE A 130 19.00 4.56 0.09
C PHE A 130 19.97 4.90 -1.04
N VAL A 131 21.27 5.02 -0.74
CA VAL A 131 22.31 5.19 -1.78
C VAL A 131 22.37 3.95 -2.69
N GLU A 132 22.40 2.75 -2.12
CA GLU A 132 22.42 1.49 -2.89
C GLU A 132 21.16 1.29 -3.72
N MET A 133 19.98 1.59 -3.17
CA MET A 133 18.72 1.54 -3.91
C MET A 133 18.70 2.54 -5.08
N THR A 134 19.20 3.75 -4.86
CA THR A 134 19.29 4.78 -5.91
C THR A 134 20.25 4.34 -7.01
N ALA A 135 21.45 3.88 -6.64
CA ALA A 135 22.44 3.39 -7.60
C ALA A 135 21.91 2.16 -8.38
N GLY A 136 21.28 1.21 -7.68
CA GLY A 136 20.65 0.04 -8.29
C GLY A 136 19.56 0.41 -9.28
N GLY A 137 18.69 1.36 -8.93
CA GLY A 137 17.64 1.86 -9.81
C GLY A 137 18.19 2.53 -11.08
N ILE A 138 19.21 3.37 -10.94
CA ILE A 138 19.87 4.04 -12.08
C ILE A 138 20.53 3.00 -13.00
N VAL A 139 21.39 2.13 -12.43
CA VAL A 139 22.13 1.13 -13.22
C VAL A 139 21.17 0.20 -13.95
N PHE A 140 20.13 -0.29 -13.27
CA PHE A 140 19.16 -1.19 -13.89
C PHE A 140 18.36 -0.51 -15.00
N TYR A 141 17.90 0.72 -14.80
CA TYR A 141 17.18 1.46 -15.83
C TYR A 141 18.01 1.64 -17.10
N TYR A 142 19.22 2.21 -16.99
CA TYR A 142 20.05 2.45 -18.17
C TYR A 142 20.49 1.16 -18.86
N PHE A 143 20.73 0.09 -18.10
CA PHE A 143 21.10 -1.19 -18.71
C PHE A 143 19.91 -1.88 -19.39
N ILE A 144 18.77 -2.00 -18.74
CA ILE A 144 17.62 -2.77 -19.26
C ILE A 144 16.82 -1.98 -20.29
N ILE A 145 16.61 -0.69 -20.05
CA ILE A 145 15.77 0.16 -20.91
C ILE A 145 16.61 0.76 -22.03
N GLU A 146 17.63 1.54 -21.70
CA GLU A 146 18.38 2.31 -22.72
C GLU A 146 19.29 1.41 -23.55
N GLN A 147 20.01 0.47 -22.94
CA GLN A 147 20.97 -0.38 -23.65
C GLN A 147 20.32 -1.62 -24.32
N LEU A 148 19.41 -2.32 -23.63
CA LEU A 148 18.79 -3.55 -24.14
C LEU A 148 17.42 -3.32 -24.82
N GLY A 149 16.80 -2.15 -24.65
CA GLY A 149 15.50 -1.85 -25.27
C GLY A 149 14.34 -2.71 -24.74
N ILE A 150 14.44 -3.25 -23.52
CA ILE A 150 13.41 -4.14 -22.95
C ILE A 150 12.31 -3.28 -22.33
N LEU A 151 11.32 -2.91 -23.15
CA LEU A 151 10.19 -2.07 -22.75
C LEU A 151 8.99 -2.92 -22.30
N MET A 152 8.37 -2.55 -21.18
CA MET A 152 7.15 -3.16 -20.63
C MET A 152 5.91 -2.31 -20.91
N THR A 153 6.03 -0.99 -20.85
CA THR A 153 4.91 -0.04 -20.82
C THR A 153 4.90 0.99 -21.98
N PRO A 154 5.46 0.76 -23.17
CA PRO A 154 5.55 1.81 -24.19
C PRO A 154 4.15 2.28 -24.65
N PRO A 155 3.95 3.57 -24.97
CA PRO A 155 4.92 4.68 -24.94
C PRO A 155 5.01 5.40 -23.57
N ARG A 156 4.55 4.77 -22.48
CA ARG A 156 4.60 5.34 -21.13
C ARG A 156 5.99 5.18 -20.51
N SER A 157 6.15 5.75 -19.32
CA SER A 157 7.40 5.71 -18.55
C SER A 157 7.74 4.30 -18.08
N GLU A 158 8.95 3.84 -18.38
CA GLU A 158 9.53 2.56 -17.95
C GLU A 158 10.11 2.61 -16.52
N ALA A 159 9.50 3.43 -15.66
CA ALA A 159 9.93 3.62 -14.27
C ALA A 159 9.89 2.33 -13.42
N TRP A 160 9.21 1.28 -13.88
CA TRP A 160 9.28 -0.06 -13.26
C TRP A 160 10.71 -0.58 -13.20
N ALA A 161 11.58 -0.24 -14.16
CA ALA A 161 12.97 -0.66 -14.18
C ALA A 161 13.77 0.00 -13.04
N VAL A 162 13.49 1.28 -12.73
CA VAL A 162 14.07 1.95 -11.56
C VAL A 162 13.65 1.24 -10.28
N CYS A 163 12.35 0.93 -10.13
CA CYS A 163 11.84 0.20 -8.97
C CYS A 163 12.41 -1.21 -8.86
N ALA A 164 12.61 -1.91 -9.98
CA ALA A 164 13.22 -3.24 -10.03
C ALA A 164 14.69 -3.19 -9.57
N GLY A 165 15.48 -2.27 -10.10
CA GLY A 165 16.86 -2.06 -9.68
C GLY A 165 16.98 -1.72 -8.19
N ALA A 166 16.13 -0.81 -7.70
CA ALA A 166 16.06 -0.47 -6.29
C ALA A 166 15.64 -1.68 -5.41
N GLY A 167 14.69 -2.49 -5.89
CA GLY A 167 14.25 -3.71 -5.22
C GLY A 167 15.32 -4.78 -5.13
N ILE A 168 16.11 -4.98 -6.19
CA ILE A 168 17.24 -5.91 -6.20
C ILE A 168 18.30 -5.46 -5.19
N ALA A 169 18.65 -4.17 -5.17
CA ALA A 169 19.57 -3.61 -4.18
C ALA A 169 19.05 -3.77 -2.74
N LEU A 170 17.75 -3.57 -2.52
CA LEU A 170 17.10 -3.79 -1.22
C LEU A 170 17.18 -5.26 -0.78
N ILE A 171 16.91 -6.22 -1.66
CA ILE A 171 17.07 -7.65 -1.37
C ILE A 171 18.52 -7.96 -1.02
N TYR A 172 19.46 -7.51 -1.84
CA TYR A 172 20.89 -7.72 -1.61
C TYR A 172 21.34 -7.14 -0.26
N PHE A 173 20.86 -5.94 0.09
CA PHE A 173 21.07 -5.32 1.40
C PHE A 173 20.55 -6.19 2.54
N MET A 174 19.35 -6.73 2.43
CA MET A 174 18.78 -7.60 3.46
C MET A 174 19.55 -8.91 3.62
N VAL A 175 19.95 -9.52 2.51
CA VAL A 175 20.72 -10.77 2.50
C VAL A 175 22.10 -10.59 3.13
N ARG A 176 22.88 -9.60 2.68
CA ARG A 176 24.26 -9.37 3.18
C ARG A 176 24.32 -8.94 4.64
N ASN A 177 23.22 -8.37 5.16
CA ASN A 177 23.11 -7.96 6.56
C ASN A 177 22.31 -8.97 7.42
N SER A 178 21.92 -10.12 6.87
CA SER A 178 21.18 -11.19 7.56
C SER A 178 19.82 -10.76 8.13
N TYR A 179 19.12 -9.83 7.47
CA TYR A 179 17.79 -9.36 7.85
C TYR A 179 16.68 -10.30 7.34
N GLN A 180 16.64 -11.53 7.87
CA GLN A 180 15.78 -12.60 7.37
C GLN A 180 14.28 -12.32 7.56
N GLY A 181 13.88 -11.69 8.67
CA GLY A 181 12.49 -11.32 8.92
C GLY A 181 12.00 -10.26 7.94
N ALA A 182 12.82 -9.22 7.71
CA ALA A 182 12.55 -8.19 6.71
C ALA A 182 12.50 -8.78 5.29
N LEU A 183 13.47 -9.63 4.93
CA LEU A 183 13.51 -10.29 3.62
C LEU A 183 12.23 -11.10 3.37
N ARG A 184 11.80 -11.90 4.35
CA ARG A 184 10.56 -12.67 4.23
C ARG A 184 9.33 -11.77 4.10
N THR A 185 9.27 -10.68 4.86
CA THR A 185 8.20 -9.67 4.74
C THR A 185 8.13 -9.10 3.33
N ALA A 186 9.29 -8.73 2.77
CA ALA A 186 9.40 -8.18 1.42
C ALA A 186 8.94 -9.18 0.35
N LEU A 187 9.41 -10.43 0.43
CA LEU A 187 9.09 -11.47 -0.56
C LEU A 187 7.61 -11.84 -0.54
N PHE A 188 7.00 -12.04 0.63
CA PHE A 188 5.58 -12.36 0.69
C PHE A 188 4.69 -11.17 0.35
N SER A 189 5.09 -9.94 0.70
CA SER A 189 4.38 -8.74 0.24
C SER A 189 4.46 -8.60 -1.28
N ALA A 190 5.61 -8.90 -1.89
CA ALA A 190 5.76 -8.92 -3.35
C ALA A 190 4.86 -9.99 -4.00
N ILE A 191 4.86 -11.22 -3.49
CA ILE A 191 3.98 -12.28 -4.02
C ILE A 191 2.51 -11.88 -3.90
N GLY A 192 2.11 -11.34 -2.74
CA GLY A 192 0.75 -10.88 -2.49
C GLY A 192 0.34 -9.72 -3.39
N GLY A 193 1.16 -8.68 -3.49
CA GLY A 193 0.88 -7.51 -4.33
C GLY A 193 0.84 -7.89 -5.82
N GLY A 194 1.76 -8.74 -6.27
CA GLY A 194 1.80 -9.24 -7.65
C GLY A 194 0.57 -10.08 -8.00
N PHE A 195 0.27 -11.10 -7.19
CA PHE A 195 -0.93 -11.90 -7.37
C PHE A 195 -2.20 -11.04 -7.34
N GLY A 196 -2.31 -10.15 -6.37
CA GLY A 196 -3.47 -9.28 -6.20
C GLY A 196 -3.70 -8.35 -7.39
N PHE A 197 -2.64 -7.85 -8.01
CA PHE A 197 -2.77 -6.97 -9.17
C PHE A 197 -3.24 -7.71 -10.41
N ALA A 198 -2.60 -8.84 -10.73
CA ALA A 198 -2.98 -9.68 -11.87
C ALA A 198 -4.40 -10.25 -11.69
N PHE A 199 -4.72 -10.74 -10.49
CA PHE A 199 -6.07 -11.20 -10.17
C PHE A 199 -7.09 -10.07 -10.27
N GLY A 200 -6.73 -8.87 -9.80
CA GLY A 200 -7.57 -7.68 -9.90
C GLY A 200 -7.91 -7.30 -11.34
N ASP A 201 -6.95 -7.41 -12.25
CA ASP A 201 -7.17 -7.14 -13.68
C ASP A 201 -8.05 -8.21 -14.34
N PHE A 202 -7.83 -9.49 -14.01
CA PHE A 202 -8.75 -10.56 -14.37
C PHE A 202 -10.19 -10.26 -13.90
N LEU A 203 -10.37 -9.76 -12.68
CA LEU A 203 -11.68 -9.32 -12.19
C LEU A 203 -12.25 -8.13 -12.95
N GLN A 204 -11.44 -7.26 -13.56
CA GLN A 204 -11.96 -6.23 -14.46
C GLN A 204 -12.58 -6.82 -15.71
N VAL A 205 -11.93 -7.82 -16.32
CA VAL A 205 -12.45 -8.52 -17.49
C VAL A 205 -13.76 -9.22 -17.12
N MET A 206 -13.76 -10.03 -16.05
CA MET A 206 -14.98 -10.71 -15.59
C MET A 206 -16.08 -9.73 -15.18
N GLY A 207 -15.72 -8.61 -14.57
CA GLY A 207 -16.64 -7.56 -14.19
C GLY A 207 -17.36 -6.95 -15.38
N TYR A 208 -16.61 -6.66 -16.46
CA TYR A 208 -17.19 -6.22 -17.72
C TYR A 208 -18.18 -7.25 -18.29
N LEU A 209 -17.80 -8.53 -18.31
CA LEU A 209 -18.66 -9.61 -18.84
C LEU A 209 -19.91 -9.85 -17.99
N SER A 210 -19.85 -9.59 -16.69
CA SER A 210 -20.99 -9.74 -15.79
C SER A 210 -22.09 -8.70 -16.02
N GLY A 211 -21.80 -7.59 -16.70
CA GLY A 211 -22.71 -6.46 -16.87
C GLY A 211 -22.99 -5.66 -15.59
N ILE A 212 -22.34 -6.00 -14.47
CA ILE A 212 -22.49 -5.30 -13.19
C ILE A 212 -21.91 -3.88 -13.34
N GLN A 213 -22.73 -2.87 -13.07
CA GLN A 213 -22.33 -1.47 -13.11
C GLN A 213 -21.60 -1.09 -11.81
N PHE A 214 -20.35 -1.51 -11.70
CA PHE A 214 -19.47 -1.21 -10.57
C PHE A 214 -18.11 -0.75 -11.05
N ASN A 215 -17.40 0.02 -10.21
CA ASN A 215 -16.07 0.49 -10.54
C ASN A 215 -15.03 -0.64 -10.37
N PHE A 216 -14.90 -1.49 -11.40
CA PHE A 216 -13.97 -2.61 -11.40
C PHE A 216 -12.49 -2.18 -11.43
N TRP A 217 -12.18 -0.95 -11.87
CA TRP A 217 -10.84 -0.39 -11.67
C TRP A 217 -10.48 -0.32 -10.19
N ASN A 218 -11.40 0.17 -9.36
CA ASN A 218 -11.19 0.20 -7.91
C ASN A 218 -11.19 -1.22 -7.30
N VAL A 219 -11.87 -2.21 -7.90
CA VAL A 219 -11.77 -3.62 -7.47
C VAL A 219 -10.37 -4.18 -7.73
N MET A 220 -9.76 -3.83 -8.87
CA MET A 220 -8.38 -4.21 -9.16
C MET A 220 -7.41 -3.57 -8.16
N GLU A 221 -7.53 -2.26 -7.94
CA GLU A 221 -6.71 -1.52 -6.96
C GLU A 221 -6.90 -2.08 -5.53
N TYR A 222 -8.15 -2.39 -5.15
CA TYR A 222 -8.46 -3.04 -3.88
C TYR A 222 -7.77 -4.41 -3.77
N SER A 223 -7.79 -5.20 -4.84
CA SER A 223 -7.20 -6.54 -4.87
C SER A 223 -5.68 -6.49 -4.68
N LEU A 224 -4.98 -5.56 -5.36
CA LEU A 224 -3.55 -5.31 -5.15
C LEU A 224 -3.27 -5.03 -3.67
N GLY A 225 -3.98 -4.05 -3.08
CA GLY A 225 -3.79 -3.68 -1.68
C GLY A 225 -4.14 -4.81 -0.72
N PHE A 226 -5.21 -5.55 -0.97
CA PHE A 226 -5.69 -6.63 -0.11
C PHE A 226 -4.67 -7.75 -0.02
N PHE A 227 -4.26 -8.30 -1.17
CA PHE A 227 -3.28 -9.39 -1.19
C PHE A 227 -1.88 -8.91 -0.84
N GLY A 228 -1.51 -7.67 -1.19
CA GLY A 228 -0.27 -7.04 -0.74
C GLY A 228 -0.18 -6.93 0.79
N GLY A 229 -1.29 -6.57 1.45
CA GLY A 229 -1.39 -6.46 2.90
C GLY A 229 -1.40 -7.84 3.58
N LEU A 230 -2.07 -8.81 2.96
CA LEU A 230 -2.04 -10.22 3.38
C LEU A 230 -0.61 -10.77 3.35
N GLY A 231 0.08 -10.58 2.23
CA GLY A 231 1.46 -11.02 2.05
C GLY A 231 2.43 -10.34 3.03
N MET A 232 2.30 -9.02 3.20
CA MET A 232 3.11 -8.24 4.14
C MET A 232 2.94 -8.72 5.59
N SER A 233 1.70 -8.83 6.05
CA SER A 233 1.40 -9.25 7.43
C SER A 233 1.79 -10.71 7.68
N TYR A 234 1.53 -11.61 6.73
CA TYR A 234 1.94 -13.01 6.80
C TYR A 234 3.47 -13.13 6.86
N GLY A 235 4.19 -12.43 5.97
CA GLY A 235 5.64 -12.45 5.91
C GLY A 235 6.30 -11.92 7.18
N ALA A 236 5.75 -10.85 7.76
CA ALA A 236 6.22 -10.32 9.04
C ALA A 236 5.98 -11.31 10.20
N ILE A 237 4.76 -11.80 10.37
CA ILE A 237 4.42 -12.74 11.47
C ILE A 237 5.28 -14.00 11.41
N THR A 238 5.50 -14.55 10.21
CA THR A 238 6.25 -15.80 10.04
C THR A 238 7.77 -15.62 9.94
N GLY A 239 8.24 -14.40 9.63
CA GLY A 239 9.66 -14.08 9.48
C GLY A 239 10.36 -13.74 10.78
N PHE A 240 9.67 -13.06 11.69
CA PHE A 240 10.24 -12.62 12.97
C PHE A 240 9.95 -13.64 14.08
N LYS A 241 10.63 -14.80 14.03
CA LYS A 241 10.38 -15.93 14.94
C LYS A 241 10.93 -15.78 16.36
N LYS A 242 11.79 -14.78 16.61
CA LYS A 242 12.35 -14.46 17.93
C LYS A 242 12.39 -12.94 18.08
N SER A 243 11.46 -12.40 18.87
CA SER A 243 11.63 -11.08 19.46
C SER A 243 12.34 -11.29 20.79
N SER A 244 13.58 -10.83 20.92
CA SER A 244 14.16 -10.70 22.26
C SER A 244 13.35 -9.64 22.99
N PRO A 245 12.68 -9.95 24.11
CA PRO A 245 11.91 -8.94 24.81
C PRO A 245 12.87 -7.82 25.23
N VAL A 246 12.62 -6.60 24.74
CA VAL A 246 13.32 -5.43 25.28
C VAL A 246 12.80 -5.28 26.72
N PRO A 247 13.68 -5.14 27.73
CA PRO A 247 13.23 -4.89 29.10
C PRO A 247 12.29 -3.69 29.13
N ILE A 248 11.07 -3.93 29.61
CA ILE A 248 9.93 -2.99 29.66
C ILE A 248 10.35 -1.63 30.28
N GLU A 249 11.35 -1.63 31.15
CA GLU A 249 11.85 -0.48 31.89
C GLU A 249 12.63 0.57 31.06
N THR A 250 12.95 0.32 29.78
CA THR A 250 13.89 1.20 29.02
C THR A 250 13.39 1.78 27.70
N ILE A 251 12.09 1.72 27.38
CA ILE A 251 11.56 2.37 26.17
C ILE A 251 11.34 3.86 26.44
N LYS A 252 12.43 4.63 26.49
CA LYS A 252 12.36 6.09 26.43
C LYS A 252 11.84 6.51 25.05
N ALA A 253 10.97 7.52 25.02
CA ALA A 253 10.50 8.13 23.78
C ALA A 253 11.70 8.47 22.89
N ASN A 254 11.80 7.80 21.74
CA ASN A 254 12.88 8.05 20.80
C ASN A 254 12.73 9.50 20.28
N PRO A 255 13.75 10.37 20.39
CA PRO A 255 13.68 11.74 19.86
C PRO A 255 13.35 11.79 18.35
N ARG A 256 13.58 10.68 17.63
CA ARG A 256 13.27 10.54 16.20
C ARG A 256 11.80 10.18 15.91
N THR A 257 10.98 9.91 16.92
CA THR A 257 9.53 9.68 16.76
C THR A 257 8.84 10.91 16.15
N GLY A 258 9.27 12.12 16.51
CA GLY A 258 8.76 13.37 15.92
C GLY A 258 9.00 13.46 14.41
N TRP A 259 10.14 12.98 13.91
CA TRP A 259 10.43 12.95 12.47
C TRP A 259 9.52 11.97 11.71
N ALA A 260 9.27 10.80 12.29
CA ALA A 260 8.37 9.83 11.71
C ALA A 260 6.92 10.37 11.65
N LEU A 261 6.49 11.04 12.73
CA LEU A 261 5.18 11.69 12.80
C LEU A 261 5.07 12.83 11.77
N PHE A 262 6.10 13.66 11.65
CA PHE A 262 6.15 14.73 10.64
C PHE A 262 6.00 14.16 9.23
N GLY A 263 6.75 13.11 8.88
CA GLY A 263 6.63 12.49 7.55
C GLY A 263 5.23 11.93 7.28
N LEU A 264 4.71 11.12 8.22
CA LEU A 264 3.43 10.41 8.05
C LEU A 264 2.19 11.29 8.13
N VAL A 265 2.18 12.24 9.06
CA VAL A 265 0.98 12.99 9.41
C VAL A 265 0.99 14.36 8.77
N PHE A 266 2.14 15.02 8.70
CA PHE A 266 2.23 16.35 8.09
C PHE A 266 2.52 16.27 6.59
N LEU A 267 3.69 15.73 6.22
CA LEU A 267 4.25 15.85 4.87
C LEU A 267 3.42 15.09 3.82
N ILE A 268 3.16 13.79 4.04
CA ILE A 268 2.39 12.98 3.08
C ILE A 268 0.97 13.55 2.86
N PRO A 269 0.18 13.83 3.92
CA PRO A 269 -1.14 14.43 3.74
C PRO A 269 -1.12 15.82 3.12
N LEU A 270 -0.09 16.63 3.40
CA LEU A 270 0.07 17.96 2.80
C LEU A 270 0.31 17.84 1.28
N ILE A 271 1.17 16.92 0.84
CA ILE A 271 1.42 16.69 -0.58
C ILE A 271 0.14 16.20 -1.27
N VAL A 272 -0.62 15.29 -0.65
CA VAL A 272 -1.91 14.85 -1.18
C VAL A 272 -2.91 16.01 -1.28
N PHE A 273 -2.99 16.85 -0.25
CA PHE A 273 -3.83 18.05 -0.28
C PHE A 273 -3.44 18.97 -1.43
N GLN A 274 -2.16 19.34 -1.54
CA GLN A 274 -1.66 20.21 -2.58
C GLN A 274 -1.96 19.65 -3.98
N LYS A 275 -1.59 18.39 -4.24
CA LYS A 275 -1.74 17.76 -5.55
C LYS A 275 -3.20 17.51 -5.94
N SER A 276 -4.04 17.14 -4.97
CA SER A 276 -5.43 16.72 -5.27
C SER A 276 -6.43 17.87 -5.21
N PHE A 277 -6.21 18.87 -4.34
CA PHE A 277 -7.17 19.94 -4.09
C PHE A 277 -6.74 21.31 -4.64
N LEU A 278 -5.44 21.59 -4.75
CA LEU A 278 -4.96 22.88 -5.26
C LEU A 278 -4.55 22.83 -6.74
N GLU A 279 -3.87 21.78 -7.16
CA GLU A 279 -3.39 21.66 -8.55
C GLU A 279 -4.44 21.09 -9.51
N LYS A 280 -5.39 20.30 -9.01
CA LYS A 280 -6.48 19.73 -9.83
C LYS A 280 -7.64 20.71 -9.95
N ASP A 281 -8.17 20.89 -11.16
CA ASP A 281 -9.41 21.64 -11.36
C ASP A 281 -10.63 20.83 -10.88
N LEU A 282 -10.97 20.99 -9.60
CA LEU A 282 -12.15 20.38 -8.99
C LEU A 282 -13.46 20.91 -9.57
N SER A 283 -13.49 22.13 -10.11
CA SER A 283 -14.72 22.70 -10.68
C SER A 283 -15.20 21.86 -11.87
N SER A 284 -14.27 21.35 -12.67
CA SER A 284 -14.57 20.43 -13.78
C SER A 284 -15.24 19.13 -13.30
N GLU A 285 -14.82 18.59 -12.17
CA GLU A 285 -15.38 17.34 -11.62
C GLU A 285 -16.80 17.55 -11.09
N PHE A 286 -17.05 18.66 -10.37
CA PHE A 286 -18.39 19.02 -9.92
C PHE A 286 -19.33 19.36 -11.09
N THR A 287 -18.79 19.90 -12.18
CA THR A 287 -19.57 20.17 -13.41
C THR A 287 -20.04 18.87 -14.04
N LYS A 288 -19.18 17.84 -14.13
CA LYS A 288 -19.57 16.50 -14.60
C LYS A 288 -20.63 15.84 -13.71
N LEU A 289 -20.67 16.18 -12.43
CA LEU A 289 -21.71 15.72 -11.52
C LEU A 289 -23.05 16.42 -11.72
N GLY A 290 -23.11 17.49 -12.51
CA GLY A 290 -24.33 18.27 -12.80
C GLY A 290 -24.66 19.28 -11.71
N VAL A 291 -23.67 19.75 -10.94
CA VAL A 291 -23.87 20.72 -9.86
C VAL A 291 -23.85 22.15 -10.43
N SER A 292 -24.94 22.89 -10.26
CA SER A 292 -25.10 24.25 -10.83
C SER A 292 -24.11 25.28 -10.28
N THR A 293 -23.64 25.12 -9.04
CA THR A 293 -22.65 25.99 -8.37
C THR A 293 -21.29 25.30 -8.18
N SER A 294 -20.78 24.69 -9.26
CA SER A 294 -19.57 23.85 -9.23
C SER A 294 -18.33 24.52 -8.63
N SER A 295 -18.10 25.81 -8.92
CA SER A 295 -16.95 26.56 -8.36
C SER A 295 -17.06 26.78 -6.85
N THR A 296 -18.26 27.05 -6.35
CA THR A 296 -18.53 27.20 -4.91
C THR A 296 -18.27 25.89 -4.17
N TRP A 297 -18.73 24.77 -4.71
CA TRP A 297 -18.53 23.46 -4.10
C TRP A 297 -17.08 22.96 -4.18
N ALA A 298 -16.37 23.30 -5.25
CA ALA A 298 -14.93 23.11 -5.31
C ALA A 298 -14.22 23.87 -4.18
N ALA A 299 -14.52 25.16 -3.99
CA ALA A 299 -13.94 25.97 -2.92
C ALA A 299 -14.27 25.44 -1.51
N ILE A 300 -15.52 25.01 -1.27
CA ILE A 300 -15.93 24.36 -0.02
C ILE A 300 -15.12 23.08 0.22
N SER A 301 -14.93 22.25 -0.81
CA SER A 301 -14.19 20.99 -0.71
C SER A 301 -12.71 21.23 -0.38
N VAL A 302 -12.09 22.25 -0.99
CA VAL A 302 -10.73 22.67 -0.66
C VAL A 302 -10.63 23.16 0.80
N GLY A 303 -11.55 24.03 1.22
CA GLY A 303 -11.59 24.54 2.61
C GLY A 303 -11.79 23.42 3.64
N ALA A 304 -12.71 22.50 3.38
CA ALA A 304 -12.96 21.35 4.22
C ALA A 304 -11.74 20.41 4.30
N ALA A 305 -11.08 20.12 3.17
CA ALA A 305 -9.87 19.31 3.15
C ALA A 305 -8.72 19.95 3.93
N PHE A 306 -8.56 21.27 3.82
CA PHE A 306 -7.58 22.02 4.62
C PHE A 306 -7.89 21.93 6.13
N LEU A 307 -9.16 22.11 6.53
CA LEU A 307 -9.57 21.97 7.92
C LEU A 307 -9.34 20.56 8.45
N ILE A 308 -9.66 19.52 7.68
CA ILE A 308 -9.38 18.12 8.04
C ILE A 308 -7.88 17.91 8.24
N TRP A 309 -7.04 18.45 7.36
CA TRP A 309 -5.58 18.37 7.49
C TRP A 309 -5.09 19.06 8.77
N VAL A 310 -5.59 20.26 9.08
CA VAL A 310 -5.26 20.98 10.33
C VAL A 310 -5.71 20.19 11.56
N ILE A 311 -6.94 19.67 11.57
CA ILE A 311 -7.48 18.87 12.69
C ILE A 311 -6.62 17.61 12.88
N LEU A 312 -6.25 16.93 11.81
CA LEU A 312 -5.34 15.78 11.85
C LEU A 312 -4.01 16.16 12.54
N GLN A 313 -3.40 17.30 12.20
CA GLN A 313 -2.18 17.77 12.86
C GLN A 313 -2.40 18.06 14.34
N LEU A 314 -3.45 18.79 14.69
CA LEU A 314 -3.70 19.22 16.07
C LEU A 314 -3.97 18.04 17.00
N LEU A 315 -4.81 17.09 16.56
CA LEU A 315 -5.16 15.91 17.36
C LEU A 315 -3.98 14.97 17.55
N THR A 316 -3.20 14.72 16.49
CA THR A 316 -2.00 13.88 16.58
C THR A 316 -0.88 14.55 17.37
N TRP A 317 -0.70 15.86 17.25
CA TRP A 317 0.28 16.62 18.03
C TRP A 317 -0.07 16.65 19.51
N LYS A 318 -1.35 16.87 19.85
CA LYS A 318 -1.82 16.76 21.24
C LYS A 318 -1.51 15.37 21.80
N ASN A 319 -1.86 14.34 21.05
CA ASN A 319 -1.61 12.95 21.45
C ASN A 319 -0.10 12.64 21.60
N TYR A 320 0.75 13.21 20.75
CA TYR A 320 2.20 13.11 20.86
C TYR A 320 2.75 13.81 22.10
N LYS A 321 2.25 15.02 22.42
CA LYS A 321 2.61 15.73 23.66
C LYS A 321 2.21 14.95 24.90
N ASP A 322 1.00 14.41 24.92
CA ASP A 322 0.51 13.58 26.04
C ASP A 322 1.39 12.33 26.22
N PHE A 323 1.79 11.68 25.12
CA PHE A 323 2.75 10.57 25.14
C PHE A 323 4.10 10.97 25.74
N CYS A 324 4.68 12.10 25.31
CA CYS A 324 5.94 12.60 25.85
C CYS A 324 5.86 12.96 27.34
N ALA A 325 4.72 13.50 27.79
CA ALA A 325 4.52 13.90 29.19
C ALA A 325 4.26 12.69 30.11
N SER A 326 3.40 11.77 29.67
CA SER A 326 2.95 10.63 30.48
C SER A 326 3.97 9.49 30.59
N HIS A 327 5.05 9.52 29.79
CA HIS A 327 5.98 8.39 29.64
C HIS A 327 5.25 7.06 29.36
N SER A 328 4.06 7.14 28.73
CA SER A 328 3.21 5.99 28.45
C SER A 328 3.72 5.21 27.24
N PHE A 329 3.24 3.97 27.08
CA PHE A 329 3.65 3.13 25.95
C PHE A 329 3.23 3.73 24.59
N PRO A 330 4.06 3.61 23.53
CA PRO A 330 3.76 4.08 22.17
C PRO A 330 2.44 3.56 21.57
N GLU A 331 1.87 2.50 22.16
CA GLU A 331 0.57 1.95 21.81
C GLU A 331 -0.53 3.02 21.70
N ARG A 332 -0.65 3.91 22.69
CA ARG A 332 -1.69 4.96 22.68
C ARG A 332 -1.48 5.93 21.52
N LEU A 333 -0.23 6.24 21.21
CA LEU A 333 0.13 7.12 20.10
C LEU A 333 -0.35 6.51 18.77
N LEU A 334 -0.04 5.23 18.54
CA LEU A 334 -0.45 4.50 17.34
C LEU A 334 -1.98 4.33 17.25
N ASN A 335 -2.64 3.93 18.34
CA ASN A 335 -4.09 3.69 18.41
C ASN A 335 -4.94 4.92 18.05
N VAL A 336 -4.39 6.13 18.19
CA VAL A 336 -5.06 7.38 17.79
C VAL A 336 -4.62 7.81 16.40
N THR A 337 -3.30 7.79 16.12
CA THR A 337 -2.76 8.25 14.83
C THR A 337 -3.25 7.39 13.65
N GLY A 338 -3.33 6.07 13.80
CA GLY A 338 -3.79 5.16 12.74
C GLY A 338 -5.21 5.46 12.26
N PRO A 339 -6.22 5.44 13.15
CA PRO A 339 -7.59 5.81 12.81
C PRO A 339 -7.72 7.22 12.24
N LEU A 340 -7.00 8.20 12.80
CA LEU A 340 -7.02 9.58 12.29
C LEU A 340 -6.49 9.66 10.85
N LEU A 341 -5.37 9.00 10.54
CA LEU A 341 -4.84 8.95 9.17
C LEU A 341 -5.84 8.30 8.21
N PHE A 342 -6.48 7.21 8.62
CA PHE A 342 -7.41 6.48 7.75
C PHE A 342 -8.70 7.29 7.52
N ILE A 343 -9.30 7.86 8.57
CA ILE A 343 -10.52 8.69 8.40
C ILE A 343 -10.25 9.96 7.60
N SER A 344 -9.11 10.64 7.80
CA SER A 344 -8.74 11.80 6.99
C SER A 344 -8.61 11.45 5.51
N TYR A 345 -8.00 10.30 5.20
CA TYR A 345 -7.84 9.81 3.84
C TYR A 345 -9.19 9.47 3.17
N LEU A 346 -10.11 8.85 3.92
CA LEU A 346 -11.49 8.59 3.49
C LEU A 346 -12.26 9.88 3.22
N LEU A 347 -12.18 10.85 4.14
CA LEU A 347 -12.87 12.13 3.99
C LEU A 347 -12.34 12.92 2.79
N PHE A 348 -11.01 12.91 2.56
CA PHE A 348 -10.43 13.48 1.36
C PHE A 348 -11.02 12.85 0.10
N SER A 349 -11.27 11.53 0.09
CA SER A 349 -11.79 10.82 -1.08
C SER A 349 -13.23 11.25 -1.35
N ILE A 350 -14.05 11.33 -0.29
CA ILE A 350 -15.44 11.78 -0.37
C ILE A 350 -15.52 13.22 -0.90
N LEU A 351 -14.67 14.12 -0.39
CA LEU A 351 -14.60 15.51 -0.84
C LEU A 351 -14.15 15.61 -2.30
N LEU A 352 -13.10 14.89 -2.68
CA LEU A 352 -12.56 14.94 -4.04
C LEU A 352 -13.53 14.38 -5.08
N THR A 353 -14.24 13.31 -4.73
CA THR A 353 -15.15 12.62 -5.65
C THR A 353 -16.55 13.24 -5.69
N GLY A 354 -16.89 14.12 -4.73
CA GLY A 354 -18.23 14.68 -4.60
C GLY A 354 -19.31 13.62 -4.34
N SER A 355 -18.95 12.47 -3.77
CA SER A 355 -19.85 11.31 -3.62
C SER A 355 -21.09 11.59 -2.78
N TYR A 356 -21.06 12.64 -1.96
CA TYR A 356 -22.20 13.12 -1.18
C TYR A 356 -23.30 13.80 -2.02
N PHE A 357 -23.06 14.11 -3.30
CA PHE A 357 -24.09 14.65 -4.21
C PHE A 357 -24.90 13.57 -4.92
N LYS A 358 -24.27 12.44 -5.26
CA LYS A 358 -24.91 11.35 -6.00
C LYS A 358 -24.47 10.01 -5.42
N TRP A 359 -25.45 9.21 -5.03
CA TRP A 359 -25.28 7.85 -4.54
C TRP A 359 -24.70 6.85 -5.56
N GLY A 360 -24.35 7.29 -6.77
CA GLY A 360 -23.84 6.45 -7.86
C GLY A 360 -22.42 5.90 -7.67
N ARG A 361 -21.70 6.29 -6.61
CA ARG A 361 -20.36 5.77 -6.27
C ARG A 361 -20.42 4.86 -5.04
N LEU A 362 -21.03 3.70 -5.19
CA LEU A 362 -21.22 2.72 -4.11
C LEU A 362 -19.91 2.34 -3.40
N GLU A 363 -18.80 2.33 -4.12
CA GLU A 363 -17.48 2.02 -3.58
C GLU A 363 -17.06 2.95 -2.43
N GLN A 364 -17.46 4.23 -2.44
CA GLN A 364 -17.11 5.19 -1.40
C GLN A 364 -17.74 4.83 -0.05
N TYR A 365 -18.96 4.29 -0.07
CA TYR A 365 -19.66 3.84 1.13
C TYR A 365 -19.11 2.51 1.63
N LEU A 366 -18.68 1.62 0.72
CA LEU A 366 -17.97 0.39 1.09
C LEU A 366 -16.64 0.71 1.81
N TYR A 367 -15.97 1.80 1.46
CA TYR A 367 -14.75 2.22 2.18
C TYR A 367 -15.05 2.60 3.64
N ILE A 368 -16.17 3.27 3.91
CA ILE A 368 -16.63 3.58 5.27
C ILE A 368 -16.95 2.30 6.04
N LEU A 369 -17.65 1.36 5.41
CA LEU A 369 -17.97 0.06 6.03
C LEU A 369 -16.69 -0.73 6.36
N ASN A 370 -15.72 -0.76 5.45
CA ASN A 370 -14.44 -1.40 5.70
C ASN A 370 -13.67 -0.72 6.84
N PHE A 371 -13.68 0.61 6.92
CA PHE A 371 -13.07 1.35 8.02
C PHE A 371 -13.70 0.99 9.37
N ILE A 372 -15.04 0.99 9.46
CA ILE A 372 -15.75 0.61 10.68
C ILE A 372 -15.42 -0.84 11.04
N PHE A 373 -15.45 -1.74 10.06
CA PHE A 373 -15.12 -3.15 10.26
C PHE A 373 -13.70 -3.34 10.79
N VAL A 374 -12.72 -2.65 10.20
CA VAL A 374 -11.31 -2.63 10.64
C VAL A 374 -11.19 -2.13 12.07
N LEU A 375 -11.86 -1.04 12.44
CA LEU A 375 -11.84 -0.52 13.81
C LEU A 375 -12.42 -1.52 14.79
N VAL A 376 -13.61 -2.07 14.52
CA VAL A 376 -14.27 -3.06 15.37
C VAL A 376 -13.39 -4.30 15.56
N LEU A 377 -12.78 -4.80 14.48
CA LEU A 377 -11.85 -5.92 14.57
C LEU A 377 -10.63 -5.58 15.42
N THR A 378 -10.03 -4.39 15.21
CA THR A 378 -8.84 -3.94 15.94
C THR A 378 -9.09 -3.89 17.45
N PHE A 379 -10.26 -3.40 17.89
CA PHE A 379 -10.64 -3.39 19.31
C PHE A 379 -10.87 -4.80 19.88
N LYS A 380 -11.22 -5.77 19.04
CA LYS A 380 -11.46 -7.17 19.45
C LYS A 380 -10.21 -8.04 19.38
N VAL A 381 -9.06 -7.55 18.90
CA VAL A 381 -7.83 -8.36 18.90
C VAL A 381 -7.24 -8.37 20.31
N GLU A 382 -7.04 -9.56 20.86
CA GLU A 382 -6.28 -9.73 22.10
C GLU A 382 -4.83 -9.33 21.85
N LYS A 383 -4.29 -8.44 22.70
CA LYS A 383 -2.93 -7.90 22.57
C LYS A 383 -1.91 -8.73 23.35
N ASN A 384 -2.02 -10.06 23.26
CA ASN A 384 -1.20 -11.02 24.01
C ASN A 384 0.12 -11.38 23.28
N GLY A 385 0.54 -10.56 22.31
CA GLY A 385 1.68 -10.83 21.43
C GLY A 385 1.32 -11.70 20.23
N ILE A 386 2.28 -11.90 19.33
CA ILE A 386 2.08 -12.65 18.08
C ILE A 386 2.17 -14.13 18.37
N ASN A 387 1.12 -14.87 18.02
CA ASN A 387 1.15 -16.32 18.08
C ASN A 387 1.87 -16.86 16.82
N THR A 388 2.97 -17.60 16.95
CA THR A 388 3.79 -17.99 15.79
C THR A 388 3.29 -19.25 15.06
N HIS A 389 2.14 -19.82 15.43
CA HIS A 389 1.60 -21.07 14.85
C HIS A 389 1.01 -20.96 13.42
N LEU A 390 1.38 -19.95 12.62
CA LEU A 390 1.03 -19.96 11.19
C LEU A 390 1.91 -20.98 10.44
N PRO A 391 1.38 -21.69 9.43
CA PRO A 391 2.18 -22.55 8.59
C PRO A 391 3.32 -21.76 7.94
N ASP A 392 4.55 -22.31 7.99
CA ASP A 392 5.72 -21.70 7.36
C ASP A 392 5.86 -22.17 5.91
N TYR A 393 5.26 -21.40 5.00
CA TYR A 393 5.35 -21.67 3.56
C TYR A 393 6.67 -21.13 2.99
N SER A 394 7.17 -21.80 1.95
CA SER A 394 8.31 -21.33 1.16
C SER A 394 7.86 -20.24 0.19
N ALA A 395 8.51 -19.08 0.20
CA ALA A 395 8.23 -17.99 -0.72
C ALA A 395 8.32 -18.43 -2.19
N VAL A 396 9.30 -19.27 -2.53
CA VAL A 396 9.46 -19.79 -3.90
C VAL A 396 8.26 -20.65 -4.29
N LYS A 397 7.86 -21.60 -3.44
CA LYS A 397 6.69 -22.46 -3.72
C LYS A 397 5.41 -21.64 -3.85
N THR A 398 5.20 -20.66 -2.97
CA THR A 398 4.03 -19.78 -3.04
C THR A 398 4.04 -18.92 -4.31
N ALA A 399 5.19 -18.38 -4.71
CA ALA A 399 5.34 -17.63 -5.96
C ALA A 399 5.05 -18.48 -7.19
N THR A 400 5.55 -19.73 -7.23
CA THR A 400 5.27 -20.67 -8.32
C THR A 400 3.77 -20.97 -8.43
N ILE A 401 3.11 -21.25 -7.30
CA ILE A 401 1.65 -21.50 -7.29
C ILE A 401 0.89 -20.26 -7.78
N ALA A 402 1.25 -19.07 -7.28
CA ALA A 402 0.63 -17.82 -7.72
C ALA A 402 0.80 -17.60 -9.23
N MET A 403 1.99 -17.87 -9.77
CA MET A 403 2.26 -17.75 -11.20
C MET A 403 1.44 -18.74 -12.03
N LEU A 404 1.34 -20.01 -11.59
CA LEU A 404 0.51 -21.01 -12.26
C LEU A 404 -0.96 -20.61 -12.28
N ILE A 405 -1.47 -20.01 -11.19
CA ILE A 405 -2.83 -19.49 -11.14
C ILE A 405 -2.97 -18.31 -12.11
N ILE A 406 -2.02 -17.38 -12.16
CA ILE A 406 -2.06 -16.24 -13.10
C ILE A 406 -2.12 -16.71 -14.56
N LEU A 407 -1.32 -17.72 -14.92
CA LEU A 407 -1.36 -18.29 -16.27
C LEU A 407 -2.71 -18.94 -16.58
N LEU A 408 -3.31 -19.64 -15.60
CA LEU A 408 -4.67 -20.17 -15.75
C LEU A 408 -5.71 -19.05 -15.93
N LEU A 409 -5.60 -17.96 -15.18
CA LEU A 409 -6.49 -16.80 -15.32
C LEU A 409 -6.35 -16.13 -16.69
N ALA A 410 -5.15 -16.09 -17.27
CA ALA A 410 -4.92 -15.59 -18.62
C ALA A 410 -5.65 -16.42 -19.68
N ILE A 411 -5.62 -17.76 -19.54
CA ILE A 411 -6.35 -18.68 -20.41
C ILE A 411 -7.85 -18.43 -20.33
N ILE A 412 -8.38 -18.27 -19.11
CA ILE A 412 -9.80 -18.01 -18.90
C ILE A 412 -10.20 -16.64 -19.45
N ALA A 413 -9.44 -15.58 -19.15
CA ALA A 413 -9.72 -14.23 -19.63
C ALA A 413 -9.79 -14.18 -21.17
N SER A 414 -8.70 -14.56 -21.84
CA SER A 414 -8.57 -14.49 -23.31
C SER A 414 -9.63 -15.30 -24.06
N SER A 415 -10.11 -16.42 -23.49
CA SER A 415 -11.11 -17.29 -24.13
C SER A 415 -12.56 -16.95 -23.76
N SER A 416 -12.79 -15.99 -22.86
CA SER A 416 -14.13 -15.73 -22.30
C SER A 416 -14.93 -14.64 -23.02
N HIS A 417 -14.32 -13.90 -23.94
CA HIS A 417 -14.95 -12.73 -24.54
C HIS A 417 -14.46 -12.45 -25.97
N SER A 418 -15.29 -11.75 -26.73
CA SER A 418 -14.89 -11.06 -27.97
C SER A 418 -14.19 -9.73 -27.63
N PRO A 419 -13.68 -8.95 -28.59
CA PRO A 419 -12.96 -7.71 -28.30
C PRO A 419 -13.75 -6.76 -27.41
N ILE A 420 -13.15 -6.38 -26.27
CA ILE A 420 -13.75 -5.47 -25.28
C ILE A 420 -13.07 -4.10 -25.29
N PRO A 421 -13.77 -3.02 -24.91
CA PRO A 421 -13.18 -1.68 -24.87
C PRO A 421 -11.94 -1.61 -23.99
N GLY A 422 -10.96 -0.80 -24.40
CA GLY A 422 -9.72 -0.57 -23.66
C GLY A 422 -8.65 -1.66 -23.82
N ALA A 423 -8.91 -2.70 -24.62
CA ALA A 423 -7.89 -3.67 -25.00
C ALA A 423 -6.74 -2.99 -25.77
N GLN A 424 -5.52 -3.43 -25.49
CA GLN A 424 -4.29 -2.95 -26.13
C GLN A 424 -3.51 -4.17 -26.64
N MET A 425 -2.70 -3.99 -27.69
CA MET A 425 -1.85 -5.05 -28.24
C MET A 425 -0.38 -4.72 -28.04
N ARG A 426 0.38 -5.67 -27.50
CA ARG A 426 1.85 -5.58 -27.41
C ARG A 426 2.53 -6.24 -28.61
N PHE A 427 1.96 -7.33 -29.11
CA PHE A 427 2.48 -8.20 -30.16
C PHE A 427 1.56 -8.22 -31.37
#